data_AF-A0A317J5Z1-F1
#
_entry.id   AF-A0A317J5Z1-F1
#
_cell.length_a   1.000
_cell.length_b   1.000
_cell.length_c   1.000
_cell.angle_alpha   90.00
_cell.angle_beta   90.00
_cell.angle_gamma   90.00
#
_symmetry.space_group_name_H-M   'P 1'
#
loop_
_entity.id
_entity.type
_entity.pdbx_description
1 polymer ?
#
loop_
_entity_poly.entity_id
_entity_poly.type
_entity_poly.pdbx_seq_one_letter_code
_entity_poly.pdbx_strand_id
1 'polypeptide(L)'
;MRAIPAEVQFEFDRRMTRSIPVQVQWKGEGTNGYVVARSFVLPDTLEITGPAGHVQGIAAATTDPVNVSAVVGTSQFRVNAYVSDSYVRLRSSPQVVVTVSMRKK
;
A
#
# COMPACT_ATOMS: atom_id res chain seq x y z
N MET A 1 -16.71 -41.87 -25.40
CA MET A 1 -16.00 -40.81 -24.66
C MET A 1 -17.01 -39.74 -24.29
N ARG A 2 -17.30 -39.54 -23.00
CA ARG A 2 -18.23 -38.50 -22.53
C ARG A 2 -17.42 -37.55 -21.65
N ALA A 3 -17.16 -36.35 -22.15
CA ALA A 3 -16.51 -35.28 -21.40
C ALA A 3 -17.58 -34.27 -21.02
N ILE A 4 -18.03 -34.30 -19.77
CA ILE A 4 -18.82 -33.24 -19.14
C ILE A 4 -18.28 -33.16 -17.70
N PRO A 5 -17.56 -32.11 -17.30
CA PRO A 5 -17.60 -31.75 -15.90
C PRO A 5 -19.00 -31.19 -15.64
N ALA A 6 -19.78 -31.90 -14.82
CA ALA A 6 -21.01 -31.35 -14.26
C ALA A 6 -20.58 -30.32 -13.21
N GLU A 7 -20.96 -29.07 -13.43
CA GLU A 7 -20.72 -27.89 -12.59
C GLU A 7 -19.28 -27.37 -12.48
N VAL A 8 -19.06 -26.28 -13.22
CA VAL A 8 -18.12 -25.24 -12.78
C VAL A 8 -18.93 -24.30 -11.89
N GLN A 9 -18.71 -24.33 -10.57
CA GLN A 9 -19.24 -23.31 -9.67
C GLN A 9 -18.51 -21.99 -9.96
N PHE A 10 -19.12 -21.15 -10.77
CA PHE A 10 -18.70 -19.76 -10.91
C PHE A 10 -19.32 -18.96 -9.76
N GLU A 11 -18.59 -18.80 -8.67
CA GLU A 11 -18.86 -17.67 -7.78
C GLU A 11 -18.46 -16.40 -8.53
N PHE A 12 -19.44 -15.79 -9.20
CA PHE A 12 -19.30 -14.46 -9.79
C PHE A 12 -19.24 -13.44 -8.65
N ASP A 13 -18.16 -13.45 -7.87
CA ASP A 13 -17.94 -12.40 -6.89
C ASP A 13 -17.84 -11.08 -7.66
N ARG A 14 -18.70 -10.14 -7.29
CA ARG A 14 -18.83 -8.88 -8.00
C ARG A 14 -17.50 -8.16 -7.92
N ARG A 15 -16.92 -7.80 -9.06
CA ARG A 15 -15.69 -6.99 -9.06
C ARG A 15 -16.00 -5.66 -8.39
N MET A 16 -15.23 -5.34 -7.37
CA MET A 16 -15.33 -4.08 -6.63
C MET A 16 -14.09 -3.25 -6.87
N THR A 17 -14.26 -1.93 -6.84
CA THR A 17 -13.17 -0.96 -6.81
C THR A 17 -13.31 -0.10 -5.56
N ARG A 18 -12.19 0.16 -4.88
CA ARG A 18 -12.17 0.95 -3.65
C ARG A 18 -10.90 1.79 -3.59
N SER A 19 -11.02 3.01 -3.07
CA SER A 19 -9.86 3.83 -2.70
C SER A 19 -9.47 3.54 -1.25
N ILE A 20 -8.19 3.21 -1.05
CA ILE A 20 -7.63 2.87 0.27
C ILE A 20 -6.47 3.81 0.60
N PRO A 21 -6.22 4.12 1.88
CA PRO A 21 -5.09 4.95 2.28
C PRO A 21 -3.76 4.24 2.08
N VAL A 22 -2.69 5.02 1.91
CA VAL A 22 -1.31 4.52 1.86
C VAL A 22 -0.66 4.63 3.24
N GLN A 23 -0.11 3.52 3.73
CA GLN A 23 0.65 3.43 4.97
C GLN A 23 2.14 3.27 4.68
N VAL A 24 2.93 4.21 5.21
CA VAL A 24 4.39 4.20 5.06
C VAL A 24 5.03 3.26 6.08
N GLN A 25 5.94 2.42 5.61
CA GLN A 25 6.78 1.59 6.47
C GLN A 25 8.09 2.32 6.77
N TRP A 26 8.31 2.73 8.02
CA TRP A 26 9.55 3.39 8.43
C TRP A 26 10.58 2.38 8.90
N LYS A 27 11.83 2.53 8.45
CA LYS A 27 12.97 1.74 8.93
C LYS A 27 14.00 2.66 9.57
N GLY A 28 14.44 2.32 10.78
CA GLY A 28 15.51 3.04 11.48
C GLY A 28 15.09 4.35 12.15
N GLU A 29 13.80 4.57 12.38
CA GLU A 29 13.32 5.73 13.15
C GLU A 29 13.92 5.75 14.57
N GLY A 30 14.36 6.92 15.04
CA GLY A 30 14.93 7.10 16.39
C GLY A 30 16.39 6.68 16.55
N THR A 31 16.97 5.96 15.58
CA THR A 31 18.35 5.41 15.69
C THR A 31 19.44 6.49 15.71
N ASN A 32 19.19 7.64 15.09
CA ASN A 32 20.11 8.78 15.03
C ASN A 32 19.74 9.92 15.99
N GLY A 33 18.83 9.69 16.94
CA GLY A 33 18.30 10.72 17.84
C GLY A 33 17.26 11.64 17.21
N TYR A 34 16.79 11.34 16.00
CA TYR A 34 15.68 12.04 15.34
C TYR A 34 14.46 11.12 15.20
N VAL A 35 13.27 11.70 15.34
CA VAL A 35 11.97 11.03 15.17
C VAL A 35 11.17 11.70 14.06
N VAL A 36 10.26 10.97 13.44
CA VAL A 36 9.37 11.54 12.41
C VAL A 36 8.46 12.57 13.07
N ALA A 37 8.58 13.83 12.65
CA ALA A 37 7.74 14.93 13.11
C ALA A 37 6.46 15.04 12.28
N ARG A 38 6.61 14.93 10.96
CA ARG A 38 5.49 14.95 10.01
C ARG A 38 5.84 14.09 8.81
N SER A 39 4.83 13.44 8.25
CA SER A 39 4.94 12.78 6.95
C SER A 39 3.77 13.20 6.06
N PHE A 40 4.03 13.23 4.77
CA PHE A 40 3.06 13.52 3.73
C PHE A 40 3.29 12.56 2.57
N VAL A 41 2.23 11.91 2.09
CA VAL A 41 2.30 10.93 1.00
C VAL A 41 1.46 11.46 -0.16
N LEU A 42 2.02 11.41 -1.37
CA LEU A 42 1.32 11.81 -2.58
C LEU A 42 1.49 10.75 -3.69
N PRO A 43 0.40 10.13 -4.18
CA PRO A 43 -0.96 10.22 -3.66
C PRO A 43 -1.10 9.57 -2.26
N ASP A 44 -2.00 10.11 -1.43
CA ASP A 44 -2.31 9.60 -0.07
C ASP A 44 -3.26 8.39 -0.09
N THR A 45 -3.91 8.16 -1.23
CA THR A 45 -4.84 7.08 -1.48
C THR A 45 -4.54 6.41 -2.83
N LEU A 46 -4.80 5.11 -2.92
CA LEU A 46 -4.64 4.33 -4.14
C LEU A 46 -5.92 3.56 -4.44
N GLU A 47 -6.24 3.42 -5.73
CA GLU A 47 -7.38 2.61 -6.17
C GLU A 47 -6.98 1.14 -6.27
N ILE A 48 -7.77 0.27 -5.65
CA ILE A 48 -7.65 -1.18 -5.75
C ILE A 48 -8.87 -1.80 -6.42
N THR A 49 -8.68 -2.94 -7.08
CA THR A 49 -9.78 -3.71 -7.69
C THR A 49 -9.57 -5.22 -7.53
N GLY A 50 -10.66 -5.95 -7.33
CA GLY A 50 -10.66 -7.40 -7.10
C GLY A 50 -12.07 -7.91 -6.75
N PRO A 51 -12.19 -9.18 -6.33
CA PRO A 51 -13.42 -9.74 -5.77
C PRO A 51 -13.89 -8.92 -4.56
N ALA A 52 -15.20 -8.70 -4.40
CA ALA A 52 -15.74 -7.81 -3.38
C ALA A 52 -15.30 -8.20 -1.96
N GLY A 53 -15.32 -9.50 -1.63
CA GLY A 53 -14.90 -9.98 -0.32
C GLY A 53 -13.44 -9.62 0.01
N HIS A 54 -12.54 -9.81 -0.97
CA HIS A 54 -11.12 -9.49 -0.82
C HIS A 54 -10.88 -7.98 -0.69
N VAL A 55 -11.49 -7.17 -1.56
CA VAL A 55 -11.33 -5.71 -1.54
C VAL A 55 -11.87 -5.10 -0.24
N GLN A 56 -12.93 -5.67 0.36
CA GLN A 56 -13.45 -5.24 1.65
C GLN A 56 -12.45 -5.47 2.80
N GLY A 57 -11.68 -6.57 2.73
CA GLY A 57 -10.65 -6.92 3.72
C GLY A 57 -9.39 -6.06 3.68
N ILE A 58 -9.16 -5.29 2.60
CA ILE A 58 -7.97 -4.43 2.51
C ILE A 58 -8.19 -3.11 3.26
N ALA A 59 -7.40 -2.89 4.31
CA ALA A 59 -7.44 -1.67 5.10
C ALA A 59 -6.58 -0.54 4.50
N ALA A 60 -5.39 -0.87 3.98
CA ALA A 60 -4.43 0.10 3.45
C ALA A 60 -3.47 -0.56 2.45
N ALA A 61 -2.87 0.25 1.58
CA ALA A 61 -1.70 -0.15 0.79
C ALA A 61 -0.44 0.17 1.58
N THR A 62 0.54 -0.73 1.57
CA THR A 62 1.77 -0.60 2.35
C THR A 62 2.92 -0.21 1.43
N THR A 63 3.76 0.75 1.81
CA THR A 63 4.95 1.09 1.01
C THR A 63 6.11 0.14 1.25
N ASP A 64 7.05 0.09 0.31
CA ASP A 64 8.40 -0.38 0.58
C ASP A 64 8.98 0.34 1.82
N PRO A 65 9.84 -0.33 2.62
CA PRO A 65 10.46 0.30 3.78
C PRO A 65 11.28 1.54 3.42
N VAL A 66 10.89 2.70 3.94
CA VAL A 66 11.62 3.96 3.83
C VAL A 66 12.65 4.03 4.95
N ASN A 67 13.94 3.96 4.59
CA ASN A 67 15.02 4.09 5.57
C ASN A 67 15.24 5.56 5.96
N VAL A 68 14.95 5.88 7.23
CA VAL A 68 15.13 7.21 7.82
C VAL A 68 16.29 7.29 8.82
N SER A 69 17.10 6.23 8.96
CA SER A 69 18.18 6.17 9.95
C SER A 69 19.24 7.24 9.78
N ALA A 70 19.45 7.75 8.55
CA ALA A 70 20.41 8.80 8.23
C ALA A 70 19.75 10.15 7.92
N VAL A 71 18.43 10.26 8.06
CA VAL A 71 17.70 11.46 7.65
C VAL A 71 17.69 12.49 8.78
N VAL A 72 18.06 13.72 8.44
CA VAL A 72 17.98 14.90 9.29
C VAL A 72 17.21 16.00 8.56
N GLY A 73 16.29 16.67 9.24
CA GLY A 73 15.44 17.68 8.60
C GLY A 73 14.38 17.08 7.67
N THR A 74 14.17 17.70 6.50
CA THR A 74 13.12 17.28 5.54
C THR A 74 13.72 16.53 4.35
N SER A 75 13.10 15.44 3.92
CA SER A 75 13.53 14.64 2.77
C SER A 75 12.35 14.05 2.02
N GLN A 76 12.55 13.77 0.73
CA GLN A 76 11.55 13.15 -0.14
C GLN A 76 12.04 11.81 -0.66
N PHE A 77 11.17 10.81 -0.64
CA PHE A 77 11.42 9.46 -1.09
C PHE A 77 10.37 9.07 -2.12
N ARG A 78 10.81 8.47 -3.23
CA ARG A 78 9.90 7.80 -4.17
C ARG A 78 9.95 6.32 -3.85
N VAL A 79 8.81 5.75 -3.46
CA VAL A 79 8.68 4.34 -3.11
C VAL A 79 7.46 3.74 -3.78
N ASN A 80 7.44 2.42 -3.90
CA ASN A 80 6.26 1.72 -4.37
C ASN A 80 5.38 1.34 -3.19
N ALA A 81 4.07 1.36 -3.41
CA ALA A 81 3.07 0.79 -2.54
C ALA A 81 2.52 -0.51 -3.12
N TYR A 82 2.18 -1.44 -2.24
CA TYR A 82 1.67 -2.75 -2.58
C TYR A 82 0.51 -3.15 -1.66
N VAL A 83 -0.28 -4.11 -2.13
CA VAL A 83 -1.27 -4.84 -1.33
C VAL A 83 -0.81 -6.28 -1.20
N SER A 84 -1.02 -6.88 -0.03
CA SER A 84 -0.57 -8.24 0.28
C SER A 84 -1.48 -9.35 -0.28
N ASP A 85 -2.67 -9.00 -0.78
CA ASP A 85 -3.64 -9.97 -1.30
C ASP A 85 -3.47 -10.19 -2.82
N SER A 86 -3.23 -11.43 -3.21
CA SER A 86 -2.99 -11.83 -4.61
C SER A 86 -4.21 -11.67 -5.54
N TYR A 87 -5.43 -11.60 -5.00
CA TYR A 87 -6.66 -11.39 -5.76
C TYR A 87 -7.01 -9.92 -5.96
N VAL A 88 -6.28 -9.03 -5.29
CA VAL A 88 -6.47 -7.57 -5.37
C VAL A 88 -5.32 -6.95 -6.14
N ARG A 89 -5.63 -6.02 -7.04
CA ARG A 89 -4.63 -5.29 -7.83
C ARG A 89 -4.79 -3.80 -7.67
N LEU A 90 -3.67 -3.08 -7.67
CA LEU A 90 -3.64 -1.63 -7.79
C LEU A 90 -4.03 -1.23 -9.22
N ARG A 91 -4.98 -0.31 -9.32
CA ARG A 91 -5.46 0.24 -10.60
C ARG A 91 -4.68 1.49 -11.01
N SER A 92 -4.26 2.28 -10.02
CA SER A 92 -3.37 3.42 -10.19
C SER A 92 -1.90 3.01 -10.13
N SER A 93 -1.00 3.92 -10.55
CA SER A 93 0.45 3.72 -10.38
C SER A 93 0.78 3.40 -8.92
N PRO A 94 1.59 2.37 -8.64
CA PRO A 94 2.00 2.05 -7.27
C PRO A 94 3.02 3.06 -6.70
N GLN A 95 3.56 3.95 -7.53
CA GLN A 95 4.58 4.89 -7.10
C GLN A 95 3.97 6.03 -6.27
N VAL A 96 4.49 6.21 -5.05
CA VAL A 96 4.11 7.29 -4.14
C VAL A 96 5.34 8.10 -3.75
N VAL A 97 5.14 9.41 -3.55
CA VAL A 97 6.15 10.32 -3.03
C VAL A 97 5.89 10.54 -1.55
N VAL A 98 6.82 10.11 -0.72
CA VAL A 98 6.79 10.30 0.73
C VAL A 98 7.70 11.47 1.08
N THR A 99 7.13 12.56 1.55
CA THR A 99 7.88 13.66 2.19
C THR A 99 7.86 13.45 3.69
N VAL A 100 9.03 13.41 4.31
CA VAL A 100 9.18 13.25 5.76
C VAL A 100 9.96 14.43 6.33
N SER A 101 9.52 14.94 7.47
CA SER A 101 10.30 15.88 8.28
C SER A 101 10.64 15.24 9.62
N MET A 102 11.91 15.34 9.99
CA MET A 102 12.49 14.79 11.20
C MET A 102 12.71 15.90 12.22
N ARG A 103 12.43 15.60 13.50
CA ARG A 103 12.80 16.48 14.63
C ARG A 103 13.72 15.75 15.58
N LYS A 104 14.58 16.50 16.26
CA LYS A 104 15.41 15.94 17.33
C LYS A 104 14.50 15.47 18.48
N LYS A 105 14.80 14.29 19.02
CA LYS A 105 14.09 13.71 20.17
C LYS A 105 14.29 14.57 21.42
#